data_AF-A0A094I9S8-F1
#
_entry.id   AF-A0A094I9S8-F1
#
_cell.length_a   1.000
_cell.length_b   1.000
_cell.length_c   1.000
_cell.angle_alpha   90.00
_cell.angle_beta   90.00
_cell.angle_gamma   90.00
#
_symmetry.space_group_name_H-M   'P 1'
#
loop_
_entity.id
_entity.type
_entity.pdbx_description
1 polymer ?
#
loop_
_entity_poly.entity_id
_entity_poly.type
_entity_poly.pdbx_seq_one_letter_code
_entity_poly.pdbx_strand_id
1 'polypeptide(L)'
;MDAARKEAQLVLAIQAIKSTPVIIISIRRAAAIYNVPYSTLNTRIHGIQSRRDSIPKSQKLTEQEEYTIVQRVLELNSQAFPPRLSAVEDMANRLLCEREALCVGKNWASNFVKRQPELKT
;
A
#
# COMPACT_ATOMS: atom_id res chain seq x y z
N MET A 1 -13.99 12.07 -2.66
CA MET A 1 -13.30 13.00 -3.59
C MET A 1 -12.23 13.85 -2.90
N ASP A 2 -12.39 14.23 -1.63
CA ASP A 2 -11.51 15.22 -0.98
C ASP A 2 -10.08 14.75 -0.67
N ALA A 3 -9.87 13.46 -0.40
CA ALA A 3 -8.56 12.94 -0.02
C ALA A 3 -7.56 12.93 -1.19
N ALA A 4 -8.02 12.68 -2.43
CA ALA A 4 -7.14 12.71 -3.60
C ALA A 4 -6.67 14.13 -3.93
N ARG A 5 -7.57 15.12 -3.80
CA ARG A 5 -7.25 16.55 -3.97
C ARG A 5 -6.23 17.04 -2.94
N LYS A 6 -6.36 16.59 -1.68
CA LYS A 6 -5.42 16.94 -0.60
C LYS A 6 -4.02 16.39 -0.84
N GLU A 7 -3.90 15.13 -1.29
CA GLU A 7 -2.59 14.55 -1.62
C GLU A 7 -1.95 15.24 -2.83
N ALA A 8 -2.73 15.61 -3.86
CA ALA A 8 -2.22 16.40 -4.98
C ALA A 8 -1.66 17.76 -4.54
N GLN A 9 -2.34 18.46 -3.62
CA GLN A 9 -1.86 19.72 -3.04
C GLN A 9 -0.57 19.54 -2.22
N LEU A 10 -0.45 18.42 -1.48
CA LEU A 10 0.79 18.09 -0.75
C LEU A 10 1.97 17.86 -1.69
N VAL A 11 1.77 17.14 -2.80
CA VAL A 11 2.83 16.90 -3.80
C VAL A 11 3.30 18.21 -4.43
N LEU A 12 2.37 19.11 -4.81
CA LEU A 12 2.71 20.43 -5.34
C LEU A 12 3.47 21.29 -4.33
N ALA A 13 3.08 21.26 -3.05
CA ALA A 13 3.77 21.98 -1.98
C ALA A 13 5.21 21.49 -1.77
N ILE A 14 5.44 20.17 -1.81
CA ILE A 14 6.77 19.57 -1.67
C ILE A 14 7.65 19.96 -2.86
N GLN A 15 7.11 19.91 -4.08
CA GLN A 15 7.86 20.28 -5.27
C GLN A 15 8.26 21.76 -5.24
N ALA A 16 7.35 22.65 -4.83
CA ALA A 16 7.63 24.07 -4.67
C ALA A 16 8.75 24.34 -3.68
N ILE A 17 8.80 23.63 -2.55
CA ILE A 17 9.88 23.75 -1.55
C ILE A 17 11.22 23.27 -2.12
N LYS A 18 11.22 22.20 -2.92
CA LYS A 18 12.45 21.61 -3.48
C LYS A 18 13.02 22.38 -4.67
N SER A 19 12.18 23.04 -5.46
CA SER A 19 12.58 23.65 -6.74
C SER A 19 12.98 25.13 -6.68
N THR A 20 12.75 25.85 -5.57
CA THR A 20 13.01 27.30 -5.51
C THR A 20 14.34 27.65 -4.83
N PRO A 21 15.30 28.30 -5.52
CA PRO A 21 16.59 28.70 -4.94
C PRO A 21 16.55 30.02 -4.13
N VAL A 22 15.46 30.78 -4.12
CA VAL A 22 15.39 32.08 -3.42
C VAL A 22 14.12 32.17 -2.59
N ILE A 23 14.32 32.40 -1.29
CA ILE A 23 13.36 32.47 -0.18
C ILE A 23 12.79 31.10 0.20
N ILE A 24 13.36 30.55 1.27
CA ILE A 24 12.87 29.40 2.04
C ILE A 24 11.38 29.65 2.33
N ILE A 25 10.49 29.08 1.50
CA ILE A 25 9.08 29.00 1.84
C ILE A 25 9.08 28.07 3.05
N SER A 26 9.05 28.65 4.25
CA SER A 26 8.94 27.89 5.47
C SER A 26 7.77 26.93 5.31
N ILE A 27 7.89 25.71 5.83
CA ILE A 27 6.84 24.68 5.70
C ILE A 27 5.47 25.26 6.10
N ARG A 28 5.45 26.22 7.03
CA ARG A 28 4.26 27.00 7.44
C ARG A 28 3.68 27.87 6.34
N ARG A 29 4.51 28.58 5.56
CA ARG A 29 4.06 29.40 4.43
C ARG A 29 3.57 28.53 3.27
N ALA A 30 4.24 27.41 2.99
CA ALA A 30 3.78 26.45 1.97
C ALA A 30 2.43 25.85 2.36
N ALA A 31 2.29 25.44 3.63
CA ALA A 31 1.03 24.93 4.17
C ALA A 31 -0.14 25.92 3.96
N ALA A 32 0.09 27.21 4.22
CA ALA A 32 -0.91 28.25 4.00
C ALA A 32 -1.26 28.46 2.52
N ILE A 33 -0.26 28.54 1.63
CA ILE A 33 -0.45 28.73 0.18
C ILE A 33 -1.28 27.60 -0.42
N TYR A 34 -0.95 26.35 -0.06
CA TYR A 34 -1.59 25.16 -0.61
C TYR A 34 -2.80 24.70 0.19
N ASN A 35 -3.19 25.43 1.24
CA ASN A 35 -4.30 25.11 2.14
C ASN A 35 -4.23 23.68 2.71
N VAL A 36 -3.03 23.26 3.13
CA VAL A 36 -2.78 21.95 3.73
C VAL A 36 -2.34 22.10 5.19
N PRO A 37 -2.66 21.16 6.09
CA PRO A 37 -2.19 21.22 7.46
C PRO A 37 -0.65 21.17 7.55
N TYR A 38 -0.06 22.09 8.32
CA TYR A 38 1.38 22.16 8.54
C TYR A 38 1.98 20.84 9.01
N SER A 39 1.33 20.19 9.99
CA SER A 39 1.80 18.92 10.55
C SER A 39 1.88 17.83 9.48
N THR A 40 0.86 17.72 8.63
CA THR A 40 0.83 16.75 7.52
C THR A 40 1.93 17.03 6.50
N LEU A 41 2.13 18.29 6.11
CA LEU A 41 3.19 18.67 5.17
C LEU A 41 4.58 18.40 5.75
N ASN A 42 4.80 18.72 7.03
CA ASN A 42 6.06 18.45 7.71
C ASN A 42 6.38 16.95 7.74
N THR A 43 5.41 16.12 8.12
CA THR A 43 5.51 14.66 8.11
C THR A 43 5.88 14.11 6.73
N ARG A 44 5.26 14.64 5.66
CA ARG A 44 5.54 14.23 4.27
C ARG A 44 6.94 14.63 3.80
N ILE A 45 7.41 15.82 4.16
CA ILE A 45 8.76 16.29 3.83
C ILE A 45 9.83 15.39 4.47
N HIS A 46 9.56 14.88 5.68
CA HIS A 46 10.43 13.95 6.39
C HIS A 46 10.26 12.48 5.92
N GLY A 47 9.59 12.24 4.79
CA GLY A 47 9.54 10.93 4.14
C GLY A 47 8.43 10.00 4.62
N ILE A 48 7.53 10.45 5.50
CA ILE A 48 6.41 9.62 5.93
C ILE A 48 5.31 9.64 4.86
N GLN A 49 5.09 8.48 4.24
CA GLN A 49 4.11 8.27 3.18
C GLN A 49 2.66 8.39 3.67
N SER A 50 1.73 8.57 2.74
CA SER A 50 0.30 8.58 3.07
C SER A 50 -0.16 7.19 3.50
N ARG A 51 -1.22 7.12 4.29
CA ARG A 51 -1.83 5.84 4.65
C ARG A 51 -2.29 5.03 3.43
N ARG A 52 -2.60 5.71 2.32
CA ARG A 52 -3.01 5.08 1.07
C ARG A 52 -1.82 4.42 0.35
N ASP A 53 -0.66 5.08 0.43
CA ASP A 53 0.55 4.64 -0.26
C ASP A 53 1.46 3.79 0.65
N SER A 54 1.14 3.71 1.94
CA SER A 54 1.88 2.91 2.91
C SER A 54 1.49 1.45 2.82
N ILE A 55 2.48 0.57 2.76
CA ILE A 55 2.30 -0.88 2.86
C ILE A 55 1.61 -1.22 4.19
N PRO A 56 0.46 -1.94 4.19
CA PRO A 56 -0.20 -2.35 5.41
C PRO A 56 0.73 -3.24 6.25
N LYS A 57 0.79 -3.01 7.58
CA LYS A 57 1.57 -3.85 8.51
C LYS A 57 1.19 -5.35 8.47
N SER A 58 0.03 -5.67 7.93
CA SER A 58 -0.47 -7.04 7.75
C SER A 58 -0.02 -7.71 6.45
N GLN A 59 0.72 -7.01 5.58
CA GLN A 59 1.31 -7.58 4.37
C GLN A 59 2.59 -8.33 4.78
N LYS A 60 2.47 -9.64 4.99
CA LYS A 60 3.59 -10.54 5.32
C LYS A 60 4.43 -10.92 4.10
N LEU A 61 3.81 -10.90 2.93
CA LEU A 61 4.42 -11.23 1.65
C LEU A 61 4.77 -9.95 0.89
N THR A 62 5.73 -10.02 -0.02
CA THR A 62 6.03 -8.93 -0.96
C THR A 62 4.93 -8.83 -2.01
N GLU A 63 4.81 -7.66 -2.66
CA GLU A 63 3.82 -7.45 -3.73
C GLU A 63 3.92 -8.50 -4.85
N GLN A 64 5.16 -8.92 -5.18
CA GLN A 64 5.42 -9.95 -6.18
C GLN A 64 4.94 -11.34 -5.76
N GLU A 65 5.12 -11.70 -4.48
CA GLU A 65 4.60 -12.96 -3.95
C GLU A 65 3.08 -12.97 -3.91
N GLU A 66 2.48 -11.88 -3.45
CA GLU A 66 1.02 -11.74 -3.46
C GLU A 66 0.48 -11.83 -4.88
N TYR A 67 1.12 -11.17 -5.86
CA TYR A 67 0.77 -11.28 -7.27
C TYR A 67 0.82 -12.73 -7.78
N THR A 68 1.87 -13.47 -7.40
CA THR A 68 2.04 -14.87 -7.82
C THR A 68 0.90 -15.75 -7.28
N ILE A 69 0.48 -15.52 -6.03
CA ILE A 69 -0.67 -16.21 -5.44
C ILE A 69 -1.98 -15.82 -6.16
N VAL A 70 -2.19 -14.54 -6.47
CA VAL A 70 -3.39 -14.09 -7.20
C VAL A 70 -3.48 -14.76 -8.57
N GLN A 71 -2.41 -14.73 -9.35
CA GLN A 71 -2.35 -15.39 -10.66
C GLN A 71 -2.70 -16.88 -10.54
N ARG A 72 -2.11 -17.56 -9.56
CA ARG A 72 -2.38 -18.98 -9.34
C ARG A 72 -3.85 -19.25 -8.96
N VAL A 73 -4.46 -18.38 -8.15
CA VAL A 73 -5.89 -18.49 -7.81
C VAL A 73 -6.77 -18.30 -9.05
N LEU A 74 -6.44 -17.33 -9.92
CA LEU A 74 -7.17 -17.09 -11.17
C LEU A 74 -7.06 -18.26 -12.15
N GLU A 75 -5.88 -18.86 -12.29
CA GLU A 75 -5.67 -20.08 -13.08
C GLU A 75 -6.50 -21.26 -12.56
N LEU A 76 -6.55 -21.45 -11.24
CA LEU A 76 -7.36 -22.52 -10.65
C LEU A 76 -8.85 -22.27 -10.83
N ASN A 77 -9.28 -21.00 -10.75
CA ASN A 77 -10.66 -20.61 -10.99
C ASN A 77 -11.08 -20.86 -12.46
N SER A 78 -10.20 -20.59 -13.43
CA SER A 78 -10.47 -20.87 -14.84
C SER A 78 -10.60 -22.37 -15.14
N GLN A 79 -9.95 -23.22 -14.34
CA GLN A 79 -10.07 -24.68 -14.39
C GLN A 79 -11.32 -25.22 -13.67
N ALA A 80 -12.22 -24.34 -13.23
CA ALA A 80 -13.40 -24.69 -12.41
C ALA A 80 -13.07 -25.33 -11.05
N PHE A 81 -11.87 -25.08 -10.52
CA PHE A 81 -11.43 -25.52 -9.20
C PHE A 81 -11.08 -24.31 -8.31
N PRO A 82 -12.07 -23.54 -7.83
CA PRO A 82 -11.79 -22.39 -6.97
C PRO A 82 -11.05 -22.84 -5.71
N PRO A 83 -9.85 -22.28 -5.42
CA PRO A 83 -9.06 -22.73 -4.29
C PRO A 83 -9.72 -22.35 -2.96
N ARG A 84 -9.71 -23.28 -2.01
CA ARG A 84 -10.14 -23.02 -0.63
C ARG A 84 -9.17 -22.05 0.03
N LEU A 85 -9.64 -21.32 1.05
CA LEU A 85 -8.78 -20.43 1.85
C LEU A 85 -7.55 -21.15 2.44
N SER A 86 -7.68 -22.43 2.80
CA SER A 86 -6.56 -23.26 3.26
C SER A 86 -5.48 -23.43 2.19
N ALA A 87 -5.87 -23.64 0.93
CA ALA A 87 -4.92 -23.77 -0.17
C ALA A 87 -4.17 -22.45 -0.44
N VAL A 88 -4.87 -21.31 -0.31
CA VAL A 88 -4.25 -19.97 -0.40
C VAL A 88 -3.27 -19.74 0.76
N GLU A 89 -3.63 -20.20 1.97
CA GLU A 89 -2.75 -20.17 3.15
C GLU A 89 -1.49 -21.04 2.94
N ASP A 90 -1.65 -22.25 2.40
CA ASP A 90 -0.55 -23.17 2.11
C ASP A 90 0.42 -22.61 1.06
N MET A 91 -0.11 -21.96 0.01
CA MET A 91 0.71 -21.28 -0.99
C MET A 91 1.55 -20.16 -0.36
N ALA A 92 0.94 -19.34 0.50
CA ALA A 92 1.63 -18.28 1.21
C ALA A 92 2.70 -18.82 2.18
N ASN A 93 2.36 -19.86 2.94
CA ASN A 93 3.29 -20.49 3.88
C ASN A 93 4.47 -21.15 3.16
N ARG A 94 4.26 -21.69 1.95
CA ARG A 94 5.36 -22.25 1.15
C ARG A 94 6.37 -21.17 0.75
N LEU A 95 5.90 -20.02 0.28
CA LEU A 95 6.78 -18.87 -0.04
C LEU A 95 7.51 -18.32 1.20
N LEU A 96 6.82 -18.25 2.35
CA LEU A 96 7.45 -17.84 3.60
C LEU A 96 8.49 -18.85 4.10
N CYS A 97 8.25 -20.14 3.91
CA CYS A 97 9.19 -21.21 4.27
C CYS A 97 10.49 -21.09 3.45
N GLU A 98 10.39 -20.81 2.15
CA GLU A 98 11.55 -20.55 1.28
C GLU A 98 12.39 -19.34 1.74
N ARG A 99 11.77 -18.39 2.46
CA ARG A 99 12.43 -17.21 3.03
C ARG A 99 12.81 -17.36 4.50
N GLU A 100 12.66 -18.56 5.08
CA GLU A 100 12.86 -18.83 6.50
C GLU A 100 12.02 -17.91 7.43
N ALA A 101 10.85 -17.48 6.96
CA ALA A 101 9.95 -16.56 7.65
C ALA A 101 8.80 -17.29 8.39
N LEU A 102 8.23 -16.62 9.40
CA LEU A 102 7.12 -17.17 10.19
C LEU A 102 5.82 -17.25 9.37
N CYS A 103 5.15 -18.40 9.45
CA CYS A 103 3.88 -18.70 8.81
C CYS A 103 2.83 -17.59 8.97
N VAL A 104 1.91 -17.50 8.02
CA VAL A 104 0.81 -16.54 8.08
C VAL A 104 -0.13 -16.83 9.26
N GLY A 105 -0.83 -15.79 9.73
CA GLY A 105 -1.80 -15.97 10.81
C GLY A 105 -3.12 -16.55 10.30
N LYS A 106 -3.92 -17.13 11.20
CA LYS A 106 -5.22 -17.77 10.91
C LYS A 106 -6.18 -16.96 10.03
N ASN A 107 -6.19 -15.63 10.18
CA ASN A 107 -7.09 -14.74 9.43
C ASN A 107 -6.44 -14.14 8.17
N TRP A 108 -5.22 -14.55 7.82
CA TRP A 108 -4.49 -13.94 6.72
C TRP A 108 -5.13 -14.24 5.38
N ALA A 109 -5.47 -15.50 5.09
CA ALA A 109 -6.06 -15.89 3.80
C ALA A 109 -7.41 -15.20 3.54
N SER A 110 -8.28 -15.13 4.56
CA SER A 110 -9.57 -14.44 4.43
C SER A 110 -9.41 -12.93 4.22
N ASN A 111 -8.46 -12.29 4.92
CA ASN A 111 -8.14 -10.88 4.73
C ASN A 111 -7.44 -10.61 3.39
N PHE A 112 -6.64 -11.54 2.88
CA PHE A 112 -6.01 -11.47 1.57
C PHE A 112 -7.07 -11.42 0.47
N VAL A 113 -7.99 -12.39 0.44
CA VAL A 113 -9.08 -12.40 -0.55
C VAL A 113 -9.95 -11.13 -0.48
N LYS A 114 -10.27 -10.64 0.72
CA LYS A 114 -11.03 -9.38 0.89
C LYS A 114 -10.34 -8.15 0.31
N ARG A 115 -9.00 -8.13 0.32
CA ARG A 115 -8.18 -7.01 -0.17
C ARG A 115 -8.01 -7.02 -1.67
N GLN A 116 -8.03 -8.18 -2.31
CA GLN A 116 -7.81 -8.30 -3.75
C GLN A 116 -9.11 -8.06 -4.54
N PRO A 117 -9.24 -6.96 -5.29
CA PRO A 117 -10.43 -6.70 -6.10
C PRO A 117 -10.58 -7.73 -7.23
N GLU A 118 -9.47 -8.25 -7.75
CA GLU A 118 -9.44 -9.25 -8.83
C GLU A 118 -10.05 -10.60 -8.43
N LEU A 119 -10.06 -10.91 -7.13
CA LEU A 119 -10.61 -12.15 -6.59
C LEU A 119 -12.08 -12.01 -6.15
N LYS A 120 -12.65 -10.80 -6.22
CA LYS A 120 -14.06 -10.57 -5.94
C LYS A 120 -14.85 -10.88 -7.21
N THR A 121 -15.28 -12.14 -7.32
CA THR A 121 -16.32 -12.56 -8.26
C THR A 121 -17.70 -12.40 -7.63
#